data_AF-A0A8T4I0S6-F1
#
_entry.id   AF-A0A8T4I0S6-F1
#
_cell.length_a   1.000
_cell.length_b   1.000
_cell.length_c   1.000
_cell.angle_alpha   90.00
_cell.angle_beta   90.00
_cell.angle_gamma   90.00
#
_symmetry.space_group_name_H-M   'P 1'
#
loop_
_entity.id
_entity.type
_entity.pdbx_description
1 polymer ?
#
loop_
_entity_poly.entity_id
_entity_poly.type
_entity_poly.pdbx_seq_one_letter_code
_entity_poly.pdbx_strand_id
1 'polypeptide(L)'
;MNRSLRIALLAVLAVALIAAGAVGGALYERKDRKDPKKFSEVSGSTCAVSASVLDRVVPESHYASVRTTLTREKRWYASKCAVTVDGKDALRISVEQRNAVHKPRRAGTGPGHGRTRSIPGYQHSWSSKDAAGLSVPCTKDTGDGDATKLYIKVQAWREHYAKMREDMVRIAKKTAKANRYLACEAGPVLDDLD
;
A
#
# COMPACT_ATOMS: atom_id res chain seq x y z
N MET A 1 -45.91 49.32 19.14
CA MET A 1 -45.61 47.87 19.04
C MET A 1 -44.84 47.45 20.29
N ASN A 2 -45.50 46.75 21.22
CA ASN A 2 -44.98 46.52 22.58
C ASN A 2 -43.66 45.76 22.57
N ARG A 3 -42.66 46.30 23.29
CA ARG A 3 -41.28 45.79 23.36
C ARG A 3 -41.23 44.31 23.80
N SER A 4 -42.12 43.93 24.70
CA SER A 4 -42.25 42.56 25.21
C SER A 4 -42.70 41.55 24.15
N LEU A 5 -43.54 41.97 23.19
CA LEU A 5 -44.03 41.10 22.12
C LEU A 5 -42.91 40.75 21.13
N ARG A 6 -42.02 41.72 20.84
CA ARG A 6 -40.85 41.49 19.98
C ARG A 6 -39.86 40.51 20.60
N ILE A 7 -39.65 40.59 21.92
CA ILE A 7 -38.74 39.69 22.64
C ILE A 7 -39.30 38.26 22.65
N ALA A 8 -40.60 38.09 22.89
CA ALA A 8 -41.25 36.78 22.84
C ALA A 8 -41.17 36.15 21.44
N LEU A 9 -41.42 36.93 20.38
CA LEU A 9 -41.31 36.46 18.99
C LEU A 9 -39.88 36.05 18.63
N LEU A 10 -38.87 36.81 19.06
CA LEU A 10 -37.46 36.48 18.80
C LEU A 10 -37.02 35.23 19.58
N ALA A 11 -37.50 35.04 20.82
CA ALA A 11 -37.20 33.85 21.61
C ALA A 11 -37.80 32.59 20.98
N VAL A 12 -39.05 32.65 20.50
CA VAL A 12 -39.70 31.53 19.80
C VAL A 12 -38.98 31.21 18.49
N LEU A 13 -38.54 32.23 17.74
CA LEU A 13 -37.79 32.04 16.50
C LEU A 13 -36.42 31.37 16.76
N ALA A 14 -35.73 31.77 17.83
CA ALA A 14 -34.44 31.21 18.22
C ALA A 14 -34.57 29.73 18.63
N VAL A 15 -35.60 29.38 19.41
CA VAL A 15 -35.85 27.98 19.81
C VAL A 15 -36.20 27.10 18.60
N ALA A 16 -36.99 27.62 17.65
CA ALA A 16 -37.33 26.90 16.43
C ALA A 16 -36.10 26.64 15.53
N LEU A 17 -35.18 27.61 15.42
CA LEU A 17 -33.94 27.47 14.65
C LEU A 17 -32.96 26.46 15.28
N ILE A 18 -32.88 26.40 16.62
CA ILE A 18 -32.03 25.44 17.34
C ILE A 18 -32.57 24.01 17.18
N ALA A 19 -33.89 23.83 17.25
CA ALA A 19 -34.51 22.52 17.05
C ALA A 19 -34.34 21.99 15.62
N ALA A 20 -34.45 22.85 14.61
CA ALA A 20 -34.21 22.48 13.21
C ALA A 20 -32.72 22.18 12.93
N GLY A 21 -31.80 22.93 13.53
CA GLY A 21 -30.36 22.71 13.41
C GLY A 21 -29.88 21.42 14.09
N ALA A 22 -30.43 21.08 15.25
CA ALA A 22 -30.05 19.88 16.00
C ALA A 22 -30.57 18.58 15.36
N VAL A 23 -31.81 18.59 14.83
CA VAL A 23 -32.39 17.41 14.17
C VAL A 23 -31.83 17.23 12.75
N GLY A 24 -31.57 18.33 12.03
CA GLY A 24 -30.90 18.31 10.73
C GLY A 24 -29.44 17.85 10.83
N GLY A 25 -28.68 18.34 11.81
CA GLY A 25 -27.27 17.97 12.02
C GLY A 25 -27.08 16.50 12.43
N ALA A 26 -27.91 16.00 13.37
CA ALA A 26 -27.78 14.63 13.86
C ALA A 26 -28.20 13.55 12.83
N LEU A 27 -29.10 13.88 11.89
CA LEU A 27 -29.50 12.98 10.80
C LEU A 27 -28.55 13.06 9.58
N TYR A 28 -27.91 14.20 9.34
CA TYR A 28 -26.94 14.35 8.25
C TYR A 28 -25.58 13.73 8.60
N GLU A 29 -25.14 13.79 9.87
CA GLU A 29 -23.90 13.15 10.31
C GLU A 29 -23.93 11.61 10.25
N ARG A 30 -25.12 10.99 10.28
CA ARG A 30 -25.24 9.52 10.27
C ARG A 30 -25.25 8.89 8.87
N LYS A 31 -25.60 9.64 7.81
CA LYS A 31 -25.57 9.09 6.44
C LYS A 31 -24.19 9.19 5.78
N ASP A 32 -23.34 10.12 6.24
CA ASP A 32 -22.00 10.32 5.70
C ASP A 32 -20.85 9.81 6.59
N ARG A 33 -21.11 9.37 7.84
CA ARG A 33 -20.18 8.49 8.56
C ARG A 33 -20.24 7.08 7.97
N LYS A 34 -19.67 6.92 6.77
CA LYS A 34 -19.05 5.66 6.40
C LYS A 34 -17.86 5.52 7.35
N ASP A 35 -18.04 4.79 8.44
CA ASP A 35 -16.92 4.40 9.30
C ASP A 35 -15.76 3.93 8.41
N PRO A 36 -14.53 4.33 8.71
CA PRO A 36 -13.40 4.05 7.83
C PRO A 36 -13.30 2.54 7.61
N LYS A 37 -13.31 2.12 6.34
CA LYS A 37 -13.24 0.70 6.00
C LYS A 37 -11.85 0.19 6.33
N LYS A 38 -11.79 -0.92 7.07
CA LYS A 38 -10.52 -1.62 7.33
C LYS A 38 -10.12 -2.44 6.11
N PHE A 39 -8.83 -2.60 5.87
CA PHE A 39 -8.35 -3.44 4.76
C PHE A 39 -8.65 -4.91 4.99
N SER A 40 -8.84 -5.36 6.23
CA SER A 40 -9.39 -6.68 6.55
C SER A 40 -10.80 -6.93 6.02
N GLU A 41 -11.58 -5.90 5.72
CA GLU A 41 -12.88 -6.05 5.05
C GLU A 41 -12.75 -6.22 3.54
N VAL A 42 -11.60 -5.86 2.95
CA VAL A 42 -11.29 -6.18 1.56
C VAL A 42 -10.88 -7.65 1.51
N SER A 43 -11.85 -8.53 1.25
CA SER A 43 -11.65 -9.98 1.14
C SER A 43 -10.55 -10.31 0.11
N GLY A 44 -9.52 -11.08 0.52
CA GLY A 44 -8.53 -11.66 -0.39
C GLY A 44 -7.07 -11.35 -0.05
N SER A 45 -6.15 -11.96 -0.80
CA SER A 45 -4.71 -11.71 -0.70
C SER A 45 -4.29 -10.48 -1.50
N THR A 46 -4.70 -9.30 -1.05
CA THR A 46 -4.35 -8.02 -1.70
C THR A 46 -2.83 -7.87 -1.79
N CYS A 47 -2.31 -7.69 -3.01
CA CYS A 47 -0.88 -7.66 -3.32
C CYS A 47 -0.06 -8.87 -2.81
N ALA A 48 -0.68 -10.04 -2.66
CA ALA A 48 -0.10 -11.23 -2.00
C ALA A 48 0.27 -11.03 -0.51
N VAL A 49 -0.25 -9.98 0.12
CA VAL A 49 -0.08 -9.68 1.55
C VAL A 49 -1.36 -10.07 2.30
N SER A 50 -1.23 -10.50 3.57
CA SER A 50 -2.41 -10.77 4.39
C SER A 50 -3.02 -9.45 4.89
N ALA A 51 -4.35 -9.42 5.02
CA ALA A 51 -5.07 -8.30 5.62
C ALA A 51 -4.45 -7.76 6.91
N SER A 52 -4.09 -8.66 7.85
CA SER A 52 -3.48 -8.30 9.13
C SER A 52 -2.14 -7.56 9.05
N VAL A 53 -1.40 -7.72 7.95
CA VAL A 53 -0.18 -6.95 7.70
C VAL A 53 -0.54 -5.63 7.03
N LEU A 54 -1.47 -5.64 6.08
CA LEU A 54 -1.96 -4.44 5.38
C LEU A 54 -2.56 -3.41 6.35
N ASP A 55 -3.42 -3.83 7.28
CA ASP A 55 -4.05 -2.96 8.29
C ASP A 55 -3.01 -2.20 9.16
N ARG A 56 -1.80 -2.75 9.30
CA ARG A 56 -0.71 -2.10 10.05
C ARG A 56 0.11 -1.13 9.23
N VAL A 57 0.16 -1.28 7.90
CA VAL A 57 0.97 -0.42 7.02
C VAL A 57 0.15 0.62 6.28
N VAL A 58 -1.14 0.36 6.07
CA VAL A 58 -2.07 1.26 5.41
C VAL A 58 -2.98 1.92 6.46
N PRO A 59 -3.20 3.25 6.42
CA PRO A 59 -4.14 3.90 7.33
C PRO A 59 -5.58 3.47 7.05
N GLU A 60 -6.42 3.49 8.09
CA GLU A 60 -7.87 3.36 7.95
C GLU A 60 -8.42 4.59 7.20
N SER A 61 -9.34 4.40 6.26
CA SER A 61 -9.87 5.48 5.41
C SER A 61 -11.26 5.16 4.84
N HIS A 62 -11.95 6.20 4.37
CA HIS A 62 -13.24 6.09 3.69
C HIS A 62 -13.13 5.47 2.28
N TYR A 63 -12.01 5.65 1.58
CA TYR A 63 -11.79 5.17 0.22
C TYR A 63 -10.42 4.50 0.05
N ALA A 64 -10.45 3.22 -0.28
CA ALA A 64 -9.29 2.40 -0.61
C ALA A 64 -9.46 1.79 -2.00
N SER A 65 -8.38 1.80 -2.78
CA SER A 65 -8.32 1.09 -4.06
C SER A 65 -7.00 0.34 -4.21
N VAL A 66 -7.04 -0.73 -5.00
CA VAL A 66 -5.89 -1.56 -5.31
C VAL A 66 -5.66 -1.48 -6.80
N ARG A 67 -4.45 -1.14 -7.20
CA ARG A 67 -4.00 -1.17 -8.60
C ARG A 67 -2.93 -2.23 -8.75
N THR A 68 -3.17 -3.20 -9.62
CA THR A 68 -2.18 -4.21 -9.99
C THR A 68 -1.87 -4.10 -11.48
N THR A 69 -0.59 -4.19 -11.82
CA THR A 69 -0.10 -4.24 -13.19
C THR A 69 0.92 -5.36 -13.26
N LEU A 70 0.73 -6.25 -14.23
CA LEU A 70 1.63 -7.37 -14.50
C LEU A 70 2.04 -7.27 -15.96
N THR A 71 3.34 -7.32 -16.20
CA THR A 71 3.94 -7.34 -17.53
C THR A 71 4.88 -8.53 -17.59
N ARG A 72 4.76 -9.31 -18.66
CA ARG A 72 5.49 -10.56 -18.79
C ARG A 72 5.83 -10.81 -20.25
N GLU A 73 7.12 -10.98 -20.50
CA GLU A 73 7.67 -11.25 -21.82
C GLU A 73 8.78 -12.30 -21.68
N LYS A 74 9.30 -12.80 -22.80
CA LYS A 74 10.41 -13.75 -22.78
C LYS A 74 11.63 -13.12 -22.10
N ARG A 75 12.08 -13.70 -20.97
CA ARG A 75 13.19 -13.20 -20.12
C ARG A 75 12.92 -11.84 -19.43
N TRP A 76 11.67 -11.39 -19.37
CA TRP A 76 11.28 -10.17 -18.65
C TRP A 76 10.00 -10.36 -17.85
N TYR A 77 10.06 -9.94 -16.58
CA TYR A 77 8.91 -9.96 -15.68
C TYR A 77 8.89 -8.69 -14.86
N ALA A 78 7.75 -8.02 -14.85
CA ALA A 78 7.50 -6.89 -13.97
C ALA A 78 6.10 -7.00 -13.36
N SER A 79 6.01 -6.86 -12.04
CA SER A 79 4.74 -6.78 -11.34
C SER A 79 4.76 -5.56 -10.42
N LYS A 80 3.71 -4.76 -10.47
CA LYS A 80 3.49 -3.62 -9.59
C LYS A 80 2.13 -3.78 -8.94
N CYS A 81 2.11 -3.73 -7.63
CA CYS A 81 0.89 -3.62 -6.85
C CYS A 81 0.97 -2.35 -6.00
N ALA A 82 -0.03 -1.49 -6.09
CA ALA A 82 -0.16 -0.29 -5.29
C ALA A 82 -1.50 -0.29 -4.58
N VAL A 83 -1.49 0.13 -3.33
CA VAL A 83 -2.67 0.41 -2.53
C VAL A 83 -2.74 1.91 -2.36
N THR A 84 -3.83 2.48 -2.83
CA THR A 84 -4.09 3.91 -2.81
C THR A 84 -5.23 4.18 -1.83
N VAL A 85 -5.06 5.20 -1.00
CA VAL A 85 -6.00 5.62 0.03
C VAL A 85 -6.26 7.11 -0.14
N ASP A 86 -7.53 7.50 -0.27
CA ASP A 86 -7.93 8.90 -0.53
C ASP A 86 -7.11 9.56 -1.67
N GLY A 87 -6.87 8.80 -2.74
CA GLY A 87 -6.12 9.25 -3.91
C GLY A 87 -4.59 9.32 -3.73
N LYS A 88 -4.05 8.91 -2.58
CA LYS A 88 -2.59 8.89 -2.30
C LYS A 88 -2.07 7.46 -2.13
N ASP A 89 -0.87 7.19 -2.63
CA ASP A 89 -0.25 5.88 -2.46
C ASP A 89 0.10 5.64 -0.98
N ALA A 90 -0.48 4.59 -0.40
CA ALA A 90 -0.20 4.18 0.97
C ALA A 90 0.81 3.03 1.06
N LEU A 91 0.75 2.09 0.11
CA LEU A 91 1.69 0.99 -0.04
C LEU A 91 1.98 0.76 -1.52
N ARG A 92 3.25 0.50 -1.85
CA ARG A 92 3.67 0.11 -3.19
C ARG A 92 4.63 -1.06 -3.10
N ILE A 93 4.33 -2.11 -3.86
CA ILE A 93 5.16 -3.28 -4.07
C ILE A 93 5.52 -3.33 -5.55
N SER A 94 6.81 -3.42 -5.85
CA SER A 94 7.34 -3.53 -7.21
C SER A 94 8.28 -4.72 -7.27
N VAL A 95 8.09 -5.57 -8.27
CA VAL A 95 8.89 -6.75 -8.57
C VAL A 95 9.36 -6.61 -10.01
N GLU A 96 10.66 -6.73 -10.23
CA GLU A 96 11.23 -6.65 -11.57
C GLU A 96 12.32 -7.70 -11.72
N GLN A 97 12.27 -8.49 -12.79
CA GLN A 97 13.38 -9.33 -13.22
C GLN A 97 14.39 -8.45 -13.94
N ARG A 98 15.65 -8.50 -13.51
CA ARG A 98 16.75 -7.80 -14.20
C ARG A 98 18.01 -8.67 -14.21
N ASN A 99 18.98 -8.29 -15.02
CA ASN A 99 20.31 -8.90 -15.00
C ASN A 99 20.92 -8.88 -13.58
N ALA A 100 21.60 -9.95 -13.19
CA ALA A 100 22.18 -10.17 -11.88
C ALA A 100 23.32 -9.20 -11.51
N VAL A 101 23.90 -8.48 -12.49
CA VAL A 101 24.92 -7.44 -12.27
C VAL A 101 24.36 -6.19 -11.56
N HIS A 102 23.04 -5.98 -11.61
CA HIS A 102 22.42 -4.84 -10.95
C HIS A 102 22.31 -5.05 -9.43
N LYS A 103 22.25 -3.95 -8.68
CA LYS A 103 21.94 -3.96 -7.25
C LYS A 103 20.54 -3.40 -7.05
N PRO A 104 19.76 -3.90 -6.06
CA PRO A 104 18.46 -3.32 -5.75
C PRO A 104 18.66 -1.85 -5.40
N ARG A 105 18.04 -0.95 -6.19
CA ARG A 105 18.06 0.49 -5.90
C ARG A 105 17.51 0.71 -4.49
N ARG A 106 18.25 1.46 -3.68
CA ARG A 106 17.75 1.92 -2.38
C ARG A 106 16.61 2.91 -2.64
N ALA A 107 15.50 2.74 -1.95
CA ALA A 107 14.43 3.73 -1.90
C ALA A 107 14.29 4.20 -0.45
N GLY A 108 13.97 5.49 -0.27
CA GLY A 108 13.95 6.09 1.06
C GLY A 108 15.36 6.35 1.60
N THR A 109 16.16 7.13 0.88
CA THR A 109 17.43 7.67 1.39
C THR A 109 17.26 9.16 1.59
N GLY A 110 17.36 9.64 2.84
CA GLY A 110 17.19 11.05 3.17
C GLY A 110 16.62 11.25 4.59
N PRO A 111 16.47 12.51 5.04
CA PRO A 111 15.80 12.84 6.29
C PRO A 111 14.39 12.21 6.33
N GLY A 112 14.01 11.56 7.44
CA GLY A 112 12.70 10.91 7.61
C GLY A 112 12.67 9.39 7.42
N HIS A 113 13.52 8.82 6.56
CA HIS A 113 13.50 7.37 6.25
C HIS A 113 14.28 6.48 7.26
N GLY A 114 15.20 7.09 8.00
CA GLY A 114 16.04 6.40 8.99
C GLY A 114 17.22 5.61 8.39
N ARG A 115 18.03 5.00 9.27
CA ARG A 115 19.20 4.20 8.85
C ARG A 115 18.77 2.88 8.21
N THR A 116 19.37 2.55 7.07
CA THR A 116 19.16 1.27 6.39
C THR A 116 19.89 0.13 7.09
N ARG A 117 19.27 -1.06 7.15
CA ARG A 117 19.86 -2.31 7.65
C ARG A 117 19.74 -3.42 6.60
N SER A 118 20.68 -4.36 6.59
CA SER A 118 20.57 -5.57 5.77
C SER A 118 19.44 -6.48 6.25
N ILE A 119 18.89 -7.30 5.35
CA ILE A 119 17.89 -8.32 5.67
C ILE A 119 18.62 -9.67 5.78
N PRO A 120 18.52 -10.38 6.93
CA PRO A 120 19.16 -11.68 7.10
C PRO A 120 18.72 -12.69 6.04
N GLY A 121 19.70 -13.41 5.48
CA GLY A 121 19.52 -14.43 4.45
C GLY A 121 19.54 -13.92 2.99
N TYR A 122 19.80 -12.63 2.76
CA TYR A 122 19.81 -12.04 1.41
C TYR A 122 21.07 -11.20 1.17
N GLN A 123 21.91 -11.65 0.23
CA GLN A 123 23.22 -11.04 -0.07
C GLN A 123 23.11 -9.57 -0.55
N HIS A 124 22.10 -9.24 -1.35
CA HIS A 124 21.80 -7.86 -1.71
C HIS A 124 20.41 -7.49 -1.23
N SER A 125 20.39 -6.82 -0.08
CA SER A 125 19.16 -6.39 0.57
C SER A 125 19.39 -5.14 1.43
N TRP A 126 18.30 -4.44 1.70
CA TRP A 126 18.26 -3.30 2.59
C TRP A 126 16.84 -3.11 3.14
N SER A 127 16.73 -2.48 4.30
CA SER A 127 15.46 -2.10 4.93
C SER A 127 15.63 -0.80 5.71
N SER A 128 14.71 0.14 5.54
CA SER A 128 14.60 1.41 6.28
C SER A 128 13.39 1.34 7.23
N LYS A 129 12.96 2.46 7.81
CA LYS A 129 11.73 2.47 8.63
C LYS A 129 10.48 2.12 7.83
N ASP A 130 10.45 2.51 6.56
CA ASP A 130 9.26 2.62 5.71
C ASP A 130 9.40 1.89 4.37
N ALA A 131 10.55 1.29 4.11
CA ALA A 131 10.80 0.56 2.88
C ALA A 131 11.72 -0.64 3.10
N ALA A 132 11.61 -1.61 2.20
CA ALA A 132 12.51 -2.75 2.12
C ALA A 132 12.77 -3.12 0.66
N GLY A 133 14.01 -3.51 0.37
CA GLY A 133 14.42 -4.02 -0.92
C GLY A 133 15.27 -5.28 -0.75
N LEU A 134 15.01 -6.27 -1.59
CA LEU A 134 15.84 -7.47 -1.66
C LEU A 134 15.91 -8.00 -3.08
N SER A 135 16.93 -8.79 -3.35
CA SER A 135 17.02 -9.57 -4.58
C SER A 135 17.06 -11.05 -4.28
N VAL A 136 16.45 -11.84 -5.17
CA VAL A 136 16.55 -13.31 -5.15
C VAL A 136 16.99 -13.83 -6.52
N PRO A 137 17.84 -14.87 -6.58
CA PRO A 137 18.19 -15.52 -7.83
C PRO A 137 16.94 -16.04 -8.54
N CYS A 138 16.83 -15.73 -9.83
CA CYS A 138 15.73 -16.18 -10.68
C CYS A 138 16.20 -17.34 -11.56
N THR A 139 17.33 -17.16 -12.23
CA THR A 139 18.03 -18.26 -12.91
C THR A 139 19.19 -18.77 -12.05
N LYS A 140 19.68 -19.97 -12.36
CA LYS A 140 20.96 -20.44 -11.81
C LYS A 140 22.06 -19.51 -12.30
N ASP A 141 23.05 -19.28 -11.44
CA ASP A 141 24.28 -18.59 -11.86
C ASP A 141 25.13 -19.58 -12.66
N THR A 142 25.03 -19.47 -13.98
CA THR A 142 25.71 -20.34 -14.94
C THR A 142 27.04 -19.75 -15.41
N GLY A 143 27.43 -18.57 -14.90
CA GLY A 143 28.68 -17.88 -15.28
C GLY A 143 28.61 -17.16 -16.64
N ASP A 144 27.52 -17.30 -17.37
CA ASP A 144 27.15 -16.51 -18.53
C ASP A 144 26.46 -15.20 -18.10
N GLY A 145 26.55 -14.16 -18.92
CA GLY A 145 25.94 -12.84 -18.66
C GLY A 145 24.40 -12.86 -18.58
N ASP A 146 23.77 -14.02 -18.72
CA ASP A 146 22.33 -14.25 -18.79
C ASP A 146 21.69 -14.50 -17.41
N ALA A 147 22.48 -14.56 -16.34
CA ALA A 147 21.96 -14.70 -14.99
C ALA A 147 21.02 -13.54 -14.61
N THR A 148 19.81 -13.85 -14.13
CA THR A 148 18.82 -12.86 -13.70
C THR A 148 18.46 -13.01 -12.23
N LYS A 149 18.15 -11.88 -11.61
CA LYS A 149 17.61 -11.79 -10.25
C LYS A 149 16.25 -11.10 -10.31
N LEU A 150 15.35 -11.50 -9.41
CA LEU A 150 14.16 -10.71 -9.09
C LEU A 150 14.52 -9.66 -8.07
N TYR A 151 14.22 -8.42 -8.37
CA TYR A 151 14.37 -7.28 -7.49
C TYR A 151 13.00 -6.93 -6.94
N ILE A 152 12.86 -7.04 -5.63
CA ILE A 152 11.63 -6.70 -4.91
C ILE A 152 11.89 -5.41 -4.16
N LYS A 153 10.95 -4.47 -4.29
CA LYS A 153 10.94 -3.21 -3.56
C LYS A 153 9.55 -2.98 -2.96
N VAL A 154 9.52 -2.68 -1.67
CA VAL A 154 8.31 -2.36 -0.91
C VAL A 154 8.48 -0.99 -0.28
N GLN A 155 7.48 -0.13 -0.41
CA GLN A 155 7.46 1.22 0.16
C GLN A 155 6.09 1.47 0.79
N ALA A 156 6.07 1.99 2.01
CA ALA A 156 4.87 2.45 2.69
C ALA A 156 5.02 3.94 3.08
N TRP A 157 3.95 4.71 2.97
CA TRP A 157 3.93 6.14 3.27
C TRP A 157 3.05 6.43 4.48
N ARG A 158 3.36 5.78 5.61
CA ARG A 158 2.64 5.98 6.88
C ARG A 158 3.56 6.65 7.90
N GLU A 159 3.04 7.64 8.59
CA GLU A 159 3.76 8.27 9.70
C GLU A 159 3.53 7.48 11.01
N HIS A 160 4.57 7.36 11.84
CA HIS A 160 4.50 6.93 13.25
C HIS A 160 4.28 5.44 13.62
N TYR A 161 4.67 4.46 12.79
CA TYR A 161 4.56 3.04 13.18
C TYR A 161 5.91 2.39 13.57
N ALA A 162 6.08 2.05 14.86
CA ALA A 162 7.34 1.54 15.40
C ALA A 162 7.82 0.22 14.77
N LYS A 163 6.90 -0.64 14.31
CA LYS A 163 7.21 -1.96 13.72
C LYS A 163 7.21 -1.98 12.19
N MET A 164 7.12 -0.82 11.54
CA MET A 164 6.94 -0.74 10.09
C MET A 164 8.06 -1.42 9.29
N ARG A 165 9.32 -1.30 9.74
CA ARG A 165 10.44 -2.00 9.08
C ARG A 165 10.24 -3.51 9.02
N GLU A 166 9.83 -4.14 10.11
CA GLU A 166 9.67 -5.60 10.16
C GLU A 166 8.55 -6.07 9.24
N ASP A 167 7.47 -5.30 9.17
CA ASP A 167 6.38 -5.55 8.24
C ASP A 167 6.84 -5.36 6.78
N MET A 168 7.63 -4.33 6.45
CA MET A 168 8.21 -4.15 5.12
C MET A 168 9.10 -5.34 4.73
N VAL A 169 9.94 -5.82 5.64
CA VAL A 169 10.76 -7.01 5.43
C VAL A 169 9.89 -8.26 5.22
N ARG A 170 8.84 -8.44 6.01
CA ARG A 170 7.92 -9.58 5.88
C ARG A 170 7.21 -9.56 4.52
N ILE A 171 6.72 -8.40 4.10
CA ILE A 171 6.09 -8.21 2.78
C ILE A 171 7.10 -8.55 1.69
N ALA A 172 8.31 -7.98 1.73
CA ALA A 172 9.34 -8.22 0.71
C ALA A 172 9.65 -9.73 0.55
N LYS A 173 9.82 -10.46 1.66
CA LYS A 173 10.06 -11.92 1.63
C LYS A 173 8.87 -12.69 1.07
N LYS A 174 7.65 -12.34 1.46
CA LYS A 174 6.43 -13.00 0.98
C LYS A 174 6.20 -12.76 -0.50
N THR A 175 6.38 -11.52 -0.96
CA THR A 175 6.32 -11.13 -2.38
C THR A 175 7.35 -11.90 -3.21
N ALA A 176 8.58 -12.02 -2.71
CA ALA A 176 9.62 -12.80 -3.38
C ALA A 176 9.19 -14.26 -3.56
N LYS A 177 8.66 -14.91 -2.50
CA LYS A 177 8.16 -16.29 -2.59
C LYS A 177 7.01 -16.43 -3.58
N ALA A 178 6.05 -15.51 -3.56
CA ALA A 178 4.86 -15.56 -4.42
C ALA A 178 5.16 -15.32 -5.90
N ASN A 179 6.14 -14.46 -6.21
CA ASN A 179 6.45 -14.09 -7.60
C ASN A 179 7.57 -14.92 -8.22
N ARG A 180 8.37 -15.64 -7.40
CA ARG A 180 9.52 -16.40 -7.91
C ARG A 180 9.12 -17.41 -8.98
N TYR A 181 8.10 -18.22 -8.72
CA TYR A 181 7.62 -19.18 -9.71
C TYR A 181 7.18 -18.49 -11.01
N LEU A 182 6.34 -17.46 -10.91
CA LEU A 182 5.78 -16.75 -12.07
C LEU A 182 6.84 -16.07 -12.94
N ALA A 183 7.86 -15.50 -12.31
CA ALA A 183 8.91 -14.79 -13.01
C ALA A 183 10.04 -15.68 -13.53
N CYS A 184 10.26 -16.85 -12.90
CA CYS A 184 11.44 -17.67 -13.16
C CYS A 184 11.14 -19.02 -13.79
N GLU A 185 9.95 -19.58 -13.54
CA GLU A 185 9.63 -20.98 -13.86
C GLU A 185 8.42 -21.08 -14.79
N ALA A 186 7.46 -20.18 -14.68
CA ALA A 186 6.40 -20.11 -15.65
C ALA A 186 6.98 -19.50 -16.95
N GLY A 187 6.76 -20.13 -18.11
CA GLY A 187 7.07 -19.59 -19.44
C GLY A 187 6.07 -18.50 -19.87
N PRO A 188 6.43 -17.56 -20.77
CA PRO A 188 5.65 -16.34 -21.06
C PRO A 188 4.15 -16.62 -21.26
N VAL A 189 3.28 -15.69 -20.82
CA VAL A 189 1.91 -15.67 -21.36
C VAL A 189 2.06 -15.09 -22.75
N LEU A 190 2.29 -15.95 -23.74
CA LEU A 190 1.93 -15.59 -25.09
C LEU A 190 0.40 -15.52 -25.04
N ASP A 191 -0.16 -14.33 -25.19
CA ASP A 191 -1.44 -14.28 -25.87
C ASP A 191 -1.12 -14.83 -27.26
N ASP A 192 -1.55 -16.07 -27.52
CA ASP A 192 -1.59 -16.61 -28.88
C ASP A 192 -2.46 -15.65 -29.68
N LEU A 193 -1.84 -14.77 -30.46
CA LEU A 193 -2.49 -13.97 -31.50
C LEU A 193 -1.51 -13.82 -32.67
N ASP A 194 -1.62 -14.81 -33.57
CA ASP A 194 -1.36 -14.84 -35.03
C ASP A 194 -0.02 -14.36 -35.60
#